data_AF-A0A953ANE4-F1
#
_entry.id   AF-A0A953ANE4-F1
#
_cell.length_a   1.000
_cell.length_b   1.000
_cell.length_c   1.000
_cell.angle_alpha   90.00
_cell.angle_beta   90.00
_cell.angle_gamma   90.00
#
_symmetry.space_group_name_H-M   'P 1'
#
loop_
_entity.id
_entity.type
_entity.pdbx_description
1 polymer ?
#
loop_
_entity_poly.entity_id
_entity_poly.type
_entity_poly.pdbx_seq_one_letter_code
_entity_poly.pdbx_strand_id
1 'polypeptide(L)'
;MEDHGPDGDEHRRFPRARVHLRFHCRVGPEDNPRFQASLTSDNVSVSGAFLNSTFFLPIGTQLDVRFRLDEKEEVNARAEVVRDERPDERGQGRTGMGIRFIQFDGQSEVALARVFLAPRLRTFVESYLKTRRARKLQSELDRVVDALAAWELLQVTQPEDPWNPQGREEE
;
A
#
# COMPACT_ATOMS: atom_id res chain seq x y z
N MET A 1 -30.54 16.24 6.96
CA MET A 1 -30.51 14.82 6.57
C MET A 1 -29.10 14.61 6.07
N GLU A 2 -28.21 14.28 7.00
CA GLU A 2 -26.76 14.23 6.78
C GLU A 2 -26.41 12.92 6.10
N ASP A 3 -25.66 13.05 5.00
CA ASP A 3 -25.17 12.00 4.12
C ASP A 3 -23.93 11.38 4.75
N HIS A 4 -24.10 10.29 5.49
CA HIS A 4 -22.99 9.43 5.91
C HIS A 4 -22.59 8.54 4.72
N GLY A 5 -21.62 9.00 3.93
CA GLY A 5 -20.88 8.13 3.02
C GLY A 5 -20.23 6.97 3.78
N PRO A 6 -19.96 5.82 3.15
CA PRO A 6 -19.44 4.65 3.86
C PRO A 6 -18.00 4.92 4.30
N ASP A 7 -17.87 5.38 5.55
CA ASP A 7 -16.64 5.44 6.32
C ASP A 7 -16.01 4.05 6.38
N GLY A 8 -15.00 3.86 5.53
CA GLY A 8 -14.11 2.71 5.56
C GLY A 8 -12.70 3.09 6.01
N ASP A 9 -12.56 4.17 6.78
CA ASP A 9 -11.27 4.81 7.08
C ASP A 9 -10.62 4.38 8.41
N GLU A 10 -11.29 3.61 9.26
CA GLU A 10 -10.80 3.41 10.64
C GLU A 10 -9.84 2.22 10.90
N HIS A 11 -9.40 1.47 9.88
CA HIS A 11 -8.58 0.25 10.11
C HIS A 11 -7.38 0.08 9.18
N ARG A 12 -6.88 1.14 8.56
CA ARG A 12 -5.79 1.03 7.56
C ARG A 12 -4.43 1.29 8.21
N ARG A 13 -3.63 0.23 8.38
CA ARG A 13 -2.24 0.32 8.87
C ARG A 13 -1.25 1.02 7.92
N PHE A 14 -1.58 1.10 6.63
CA PHE A 14 -0.70 1.69 5.62
C PHE A 14 -1.49 2.50 4.58
N PRO A 15 -0.97 3.67 4.16
CA PRO A 15 -1.60 4.51 3.15
C PRO A 15 -1.54 3.84 1.77
N ARG A 16 -2.52 4.17 0.90
CA ARG A 16 -2.47 3.84 -0.53
C ARG A 16 -1.82 4.99 -1.29
N ALA A 17 -0.80 4.72 -2.11
CA ALA A 17 -0.39 5.72 -3.08
C ALA A 17 -1.33 5.68 -4.28
N ARG A 18 -1.66 6.88 -4.78
CA ARG A 18 -2.28 7.04 -6.09
C ARG A 18 -1.19 6.80 -7.14
N VAL A 19 -1.07 5.56 -7.56
CA VAL A 19 -0.14 5.11 -8.61
C VAL A 19 -0.95 4.42 -9.68
N HIS A 20 -0.68 4.75 -10.95
CA HIS A 20 -1.33 4.09 -12.08
C HIS A 20 -0.44 2.95 -12.56
N LEU A 21 -0.74 1.73 -12.13
CA LEU A 21 0.07 0.54 -12.39
C LEU A 21 -0.70 -0.50 -13.20
N ARG A 22 0.03 -1.20 -14.07
CA ARG A 22 -0.49 -2.35 -14.80
C ARG A 22 -0.11 -3.63 -14.08
N PHE A 23 -1.14 -4.44 -13.78
CA PHE A 23 -1.03 -5.75 -13.15
C PHE A 23 -1.25 -6.85 -14.18
N HIS A 24 -0.34 -7.80 -14.24
CA HIS A 24 -0.54 -9.08 -14.90
C HIS A 24 -1.04 -10.08 -13.85
N CYS A 25 -2.24 -10.61 -14.05
CA CYS A 25 -2.91 -11.53 -13.13
C CYS A 25 -3.03 -12.89 -13.78
N ARG A 26 -2.76 -13.96 -13.03
CA ARG A 26 -2.86 -15.35 -13.50
C ARG A 26 -3.52 -16.24 -12.45
N VAL A 27 -4.35 -17.18 -12.87
CA VAL A 27 -4.87 -18.27 -12.03
C VAL A 27 -4.49 -19.61 -12.66
N GLY A 28 -3.96 -20.52 -11.85
CA GLY A 28 -3.42 -21.80 -12.32
C GLY A 28 -1.93 -21.72 -12.67
N PRO A 29 -1.29 -22.82 -13.10
CA PRO A 29 0.15 -22.90 -13.35
C PRO A 29 0.61 -22.02 -14.52
N GLU A 30 1.93 -21.78 -14.62
CA GLU A 30 2.50 -20.84 -15.60
C GLU A 30 2.34 -21.37 -17.03
N ASP A 31 2.60 -22.66 -17.23
CA ASP A 31 2.56 -23.31 -18.54
C ASP A 31 1.13 -23.58 -19.05
N ASN A 32 0.13 -23.57 -18.16
CA ASN A 32 -1.26 -23.83 -18.52
C ASN A 32 -2.24 -23.08 -17.60
N PRO A 33 -2.33 -21.75 -17.74
CA PRO A 33 -3.18 -20.93 -16.91
C PRO A 33 -4.66 -21.19 -17.21
N ARG A 34 -5.48 -21.26 -16.17
CA ARG A 34 -6.95 -21.27 -16.32
C ARG A 34 -7.51 -19.89 -16.62
N PHE A 35 -6.77 -18.85 -16.23
CA PHE A 35 -7.12 -17.45 -16.45
C PHE A 35 -5.85 -16.60 -16.49
N GLN A 36 -5.82 -15.63 -17.41
CA GLN A 36 -4.85 -14.55 -17.42
C GLN A 36 -5.52 -13.25 -17.84
N ALA A 37 -5.14 -12.14 -17.21
CA ALA A 37 -5.58 -10.81 -17.61
C ALA A 37 -4.51 -9.76 -17.29
N SER A 38 -4.53 -8.67 -18.05
CA SER A 38 -3.80 -7.45 -17.71
C SER A 38 -4.80 -6.39 -17.28
N LEU A 39 -4.72 -5.94 -16.03
CA LEU A 39 -5.64 -4.99 -15.41
C LEU A 39 -4.87 -3.75 -14.96
N THR A 40 -5.56 -2.62 -14.82
CA THR A 40 -4.96 -1.40 -14.25
C THR A 40 -5.38 -1.25 -12.80
N SER A 41 -4.55 -0.55 -12.04
CA SER A 41 -4.88 -0.11 -10.68
C SER A 41 -4.51 1.35 -10.54
N ASP A 42 -5.41 2.14 -9.95
CA ASP A 42 -5.16 3.54 -9.61
C ASP A 42 -4.77 3.73 -8.13
N ASN A 43 -4.77 2.63 -7.36
CA ASN A 43 -4.35 2.64 -5.97
C ASN A 43 -3.71 1.32 -5.56
N VAL A 44 -2.50 1.42 -5.00
CA VAL A 44 -1.77 0.29 -4.41
C VAL A 44 -1.35 0.67 -3.00
N SER A 45 -1.32 -0.32 -2.12
CA SER A 45 -0.76 -0.26 -0.77
C SER A 45 0.18 -1.44 -0.55
N VAL A 46 0.87 -1.45 0.59
CA VAL A 46 1.71 -2.59 1.01
C VAL A 46 0.93 -3.91 1.08
N SER A 47 -0.36 -3.86 1.42
CA SER A 47 -1.16 -5.07 1.64
C SER A 47 -2.08 -5.47 0.49
N GLY A 48 -2.21 -4.64 -0.55
CA GLY A 48 -3.11 -4.93 -1.65
C GLY A 48 -3.35 -3.78 -2.61
N ALA A 49 -4.22 -4.02 -3.59
CA ALA A 49 -4.56 -3.09 -4.66
C ALA A 49 -6.03 -3.21 -5.06
N PHE A 50 -6.55 -2.21 -5.76
CA PHE A 50 -7.84 -2.32 -6.45
C PHE A 50 -7.60 -2.43 -7.95
N LEU A 51 -8.06 -3.53 -8.56
CA LEU A 51 -7.91 -3.79 -9.99
C LEU A 51 -9.18 -3.37 -10.74
N ASN A 52 -9.05 -2.39 -11.63
CA ASN A 52 -10.12 -1.97 -12.52
C ASN A 52 -10.43 -3.10 -13.51
N SER A 53 -11.69 -3.52 -13.59
CA SER A 53 -12.11 -4.65 -14.41
C SER A 53 -13.57 -4.54 -14.84
N THR A 54 -13.90 -5.15 -15.98
CA THR A 54 -15.28 -5.33 -16.49
C THR A 54 -15.83 -6.73 -16.20
N PHE A 55 -15.03 -7.61 -15.60
CA PHE A 55 -15.40 -8.95 -15.17
C PHE A 55 -14.99 -9.15 -13.71
N PHE A 56 -15.59 -10.17 -13.06
CA PHE A 56 -15.38 -10.44 -11.65
C PHE A 56 -14.99 -11.90 -11.43
N LEU A 57 -13.84 -12.10 -10.79
CA LEU A 57 -13.48 -13.40 -10.23
C LEU A 57 -14.19 -13.56 -8.87
N PRO A 58 -14.58 -14.77 -8.47
CA PRO A 58 -15.19 -15.01 -7.17
C PRO A 58 -14.31 -14.51 -6.02
N ILE A 59 -14.91 -13.97 -4.97
CA ILE A 59 -14.21 -13.67 -3.71
C ILE A 59 -13.57 -14.97 -3.17
N GLY A 60 -12.34 -14.86 -2.66
CA GLY A 60 -11.50 -15.99 -2.25
C GLY A 60 -10.65 -16.57 -3.39
N THR A 61 -10.83 -16.13 -4.63
CA THR A 61 -9.97 -16.55 -5.74
C THR A 61 -8.55 -16.09 -5.48
N GLN A 62 -7.60 -17.05 -5.50
CA GLN A 62 -6.17 -16.76 -5.44
C GLN A 62 -5.59 -16.58 -6.84
N LEU A 63 -4.75 -15.56 -7.01
CA LEU A 63 -4.10 -15.21 -8.25
C LEU A 63 -2.62 -14.89 -8.00
N ASP A 64 -1.78 -15.26 -8.96
CA ASP A 64 -0.42 -14.77 -9.05
C ASP A 64 -0.48 -13.41 -9.76
N VAL A 65 0.11 -12.39 -9.13
CA VAL A 65 0.15 -11.03 -9.66
C VAL A 65 1.58 -10.56 -9.86
N ARG A 66 1.78 -9.84 -10.97
CA ARG A 66 3.04 -9.19 -11.32
C ARG A 66 2.79 -7.76 -11.76
N PHE A 67 3.56 -6.83 -11.23
CA PHE A 67 3.51 -5.42 -11.63
C PHE A 67 4.87 -4.76 -11.41
N ARG A 68 5.12 -3.65 -12.10
CA ARG A 68 6.38 -2.89 -11.97
C ARG A 68 6.15 -1.61 -11.23
N LEU A 69 7.01 -1.32 -10.26
CA LEU A 69 7.02 -0.05 -9.51
C LEU A 69 7.79 1.02 -10.28
N ASP A 70 8.87 0.62 -10.95
CA ASP A 70 9.66 1.42 -11.87
C ASP A 70 10.33 0.52 -12.94
N GLU A 71 11.29 1.04 -13.72
CA GLU A 71 11.98 0.28 -14.77
C GLU A 71 12.82 -0.90 -14.24
N LYS A 72 13.19 -0.89 -12.96
CA LYS A 72 14.13 -1.85 -12.35
C LYS A 72 13.48 -2.77 -11.31
N GLU A 73 12.34 -2.36 -10.75
CA GLU A 73 11.69 -3.08 -9.65
C GLU A 73 10.36 -3.70 -10.09
N GLU A 74 10.36 -5.03 -10.21
CA GLU A 74 9.18 -5.83 -10.43
C GLU A 74 8.74 -6.52 -9.13
N VAL A 75 7.46 -6.43 -8.82
CA VAL A 75 6.82 -7.07 -7.68
C VAL A 75 6.07 -8.29 -8.18
N ASN A 76 6.41 -9.44 -7.60
CA ASN A 76 5.68 -10.69 -7.77
C ASN A 76 5.06 -11.06 -6.42
N ALA A 77 3.77 -11.35 -6.44
CA ALA A 77 3.04 -11.71 -5.23
C ALA A 77 1.92 -12.69 -5.54
N ARG A 78 1.56 -13.49 -4.53
CA ARG A 78 0.27 -14.16 -4.48
C ARG A 78 -0.74 -13.24 -3.83
N ALA A 79 -1.91 -13.15 -4.43
CA ALA A 79 -3.00 -12.33 -3.95
C ALA A 79 -4.31 -13.11 -3.89
N GLU A 80 -5.26 -12.60 -3.12
CA GLU A 80 -6.62 -13.12 -2.98
C GLU A 80 -7.62 -12.01 -3.28
N VAL A 81 -8.68 -12.32 -4.05
CA VAL A 81 -9.82 -11.41 -4.24
C VAL A 81 -10.60 -11.34 -2.94
N VAL A 82 -10.69 -10.17 -2.33
CA VAL A 82 -11.37 -9.98 -1.03
C VAL A 82 -12.72 -9.26 -1.15
N ARG A 83 -12.96 -8.57 -2.27
CA ARG A 83 -14.21 -7.86 -2.56
C ARG A 83 -14.31 -7.52 -4.04
N ASP A 84 -15.51 -7.34 -4.55
CA ASP A 84 -15.78 -6.68 -5.83
C ASP A 84 -16.50 -5.34 -5.61
N GLU A 85 -16.37 -4.45 -6.58
CA GLU A 85 -17.16 -3.22 -6.67
C GLU A 85 -17.83 -3.22 -8.04
N ARG A 86 -19.14 -2.98 -8.05
CA ARG A 86 -19.96 -2.93 -9.26
C ARG A 86 -20.63 -1.57 -9.32
N PRO A 87 -20.87 -1.02 -10.52
CA PRO A 87 -21.67 0.17 -10.65
C PRO A 87 -23.09 -0.08 -10.13
N ASP A 88 -23.70 0.97 -9.59
CA ASP A 88 -25.09 0.94 -9.13
C ASP A 88 -26.09 0.78 -10.30
N GLU A 89 -27.39 0.72 -9.98
CA GLU A 89 -28.46 0.59 -10.98
C GLU A 89 -28.49 1.73 -12.01
N ARG A 90 -27.86 2.89 -11.69
CA ARG A 90 -27.74 4.06 -12.56
C ARG A 90 -26.42 4.09 -13.33
N GLY A 91 -25.60 3.04 -13.21
CA GLY A 91 -24.29 2.94 -13.85
C GLY A 91 -23.20 3.78 -13.17
N GLN A 92 -23.44 4.31 -11.97
CA GLN A 92 -22.49 5.13 -11.24
C GLN A 92 -21.65 4.29 -10.27
N GLY A 93 -20.38 4.67 -10.08
CA GLY A 93 -19.46 3.99 -9.17
C GLY A 93 -18.30 3.29 -9.89
N ARG A 94 -17.39 2.71 -9.08
CA ARG A 94 -16.22 1.99 -9.61
C ARG A 94 -16.60 0.57 -10.01
N THR A 95 -15.88 0.04 -10.99
CA THR A 95 -15.98 -1.36 -11.39
C THR A 95 -14.62 -2.04 -11.24
N GLY A 96 -14.56 -3.12 -10.47
CA GLY A 96 -13.31 -3.83 -10.27
C GLY A 96 -13.28 -4.75 -9.06
N MET A 97 -12.09 -5.21 -8.72
CA MET A 97 -11.84 -6.18 -7.66
C MET A 97 -10.79 -5.65 -6.68
N GLY A 98 -11.10 -5.69 -5.39
CA GLY A 98 -10.09 -5.51 -4.36
C GLY A 98 -9.31 -6.80 -4.15
N ILE A 99 -7.98 -6.73 -4.23
CA ILE A 99 -7.09 -7.85 -3.94
C ILE A 99 -6.26 -7.57 -2.70
N ARG A 100 -5.98 -8.62 -1.93
CA ARG A 100 -5.05 -8.60 -0.79
C ARG A 100 -3.84 -9.46 -1.13
N PHE A 101 -2.64 -8.92 -0.97
CA PHE A 101 -1.40 -9.69 -1.06
C PHE A 101 -1.30 -10.63 0.15
N ILE A 102 -1.12 -11.93 -0.11
CA ILE A 102 -1.02 -12.97 0.92
C ILE A 102 0.40 -13.55 1.02
N GLN A 103 1.21 -13.37 -0.02
CA GLN A 103 2.62 -13.77 -0.04
C GLN A 103 3.36 -12.96 -1.10
N PHE A 104 4.60 -12.57 -0.83
CA PHE A 104 5.51 -11.98 -1.83
C PHE A 104 6.59 -12.99 -2.20
N ASP A 105 7.02 -12.94 -3.45
CA ASP A 105 8.18 -13.71 -3.89
C ASP A 105 9.46 -12.90 -3.63
N GLY A 106 10.46 -13.52 -3.02
CA GLY A 106 11.75 -12.89 -2.74
C GLY A 106 11.64 -11.65 -1.83
N GLN A 107 12.33 -10.56 -2.19
CA GLN A 107 12.33 -9.30 -1.43
C GLN A 107 11.35 -8.24 -1.99
N SER A 108 10.38 -8.63 -2.82
CA SER A 108 9.44 -7.68 -3.44
C SER A 108 8.59 -6.91 -2.43
N GLU A 109 8.36 -7.46 -1.23
CA GLU A 109 7.65 -6.77 -0.14
C GLU A 109 8.40 -5.50 0.31
N VAL A 110 9.74 -5.56 0.40
CA VAL A 110 10.57 -4.43 0.82
C VAL A 110 10.59 -3.34 -0.25
N ALA A 111 10.67 -3.71 -1.53
CA ALA A 111 10.60 -2.77 -2.64
C ALA A 111 9.26 -2.01 -2.64
N LEU A 112 8.16 -2.75 -2.49
CA LEU A 112 6.82 -2.20 -2.38
C LEU A 112 6.70 -1.27 -1.17
N ALA A 113 7.09 -1.73 0.02
CA ALA A 113 7.08 -0.93 1.24
C ALA A 113 7.90 0.35 1.07
N ARG A 114 9.09 0.27 0.46
CA ARG A 114 9.96 1.43 0.25
C ARG A 114 9.30 2.51 -0.61
N VAL A 115 8.52 2.16 -1.63
CA VAL A 115 7.81 3.15 -2.45
C VAL A 115 6.85 4.00 -1.59
N PHE A 116 6.16 3.38 -0.64
CA PHE A 116 5.20 4.10 0.23
C PHE A 116 5.86 4.77 1.42
N LEU A 117 6.87 4.12 2.01
CA LEU A 117 7.50 4.55 3.25
C LEU A 117 8.61 5.57 3.03
N ALA A 118 9.35 5.50 1.92
CA ALA A 118 10.56 6.31 1.73
C ALA A 118 10.34 7.81 1.81
N PRO A 119 9.29 8.42 1.23
CA PRO A 119 9.08 9.86 1.36
C PRO A 119 8.94 10.30 2.83
N ARG A 120 8.19 9.54 3.63
CA ARG A 120 7.94 9.86 5.04
C ARG A 120 9.13 9.56 5.93
N LEU A 121 9.77 8.41 5.72
CA LEU A 121 11.01 8.08 6.41
C LEU A 121 12.08 9.13 6.13
N ARG A 122 12.19 9.65 4.90
CA ARG A 122 13.10 10.76 4.57
C ARG A 122 12.74 12.02 5.34
N THR A 123 11.50 12.50 5.29
CA THR A 123 11.07 13.70 6.02
C THR A 123 11.30 13.58 7.53
N PHE A 124 11.00 12.40 8.09
CA PHE A 124 11.24 12.11 9.50
C PHE A 124 12.74 12.13 9.81
N VAL A 125 13.55 11.35 9.09
CA VAL A 125 15.00 11.25 9.34
C VAL A 125 15.68 12.61 9.17
N GLU A 126 15.35 13.38 8.13
CA GLU A 126 15.87 14.74 7.92
C GLU A 126 15.54 15.68 9.07
N SER A 127 14.33 15.60 9.62
CA SER A 127 13.92 16.39 10.79
C SER A 127 14.63 15.91 12.06
N TYR A 128 14.71 14.59 12.26
CA TYR A 128 15.28 13.96 13.43
C TYR A 128 16.79 14.21 13.55
N LEU A 129 17.53 14.12 12.44
CA LEU A 129 18.97 14.36 12.41
C LEU A 129 19.35 15.81 12.75
N LYS A 130 18.41 16.76 12.64
CA LYS A 130 18.62 18.16 13.07
C LYS A 130 18.51 18.33 14.59
N THR A 131 17.98 17.35 15.33
CA THR A 131 17.80 17.46 16.78
C THR A 131 19.13 17.47 17.53
N ARG A 132 19.13 18.11 18.71
CA ARG A 132 20.32 18.12 19.59
C ARG A 132 20.73 16.71 20.03
N ARG A 133 19.77 15.79 20.17
CA ARG A 133 20.02 14.39 20.53
C ARG A 133 20.82 13.67 19.45
N ALA A 134 20.29 13.66 18.21
CA ALA A 134 20.96 13.00 17.08
C ALA A 134 22.37 13.55 16.80
N ARG A 135 22.55 14.88 16.91
CA ARG A 135 23.85 15.54 16.69
C ARG A 135 24.93 15.16 17.71
N LYS A 136 24.58 14.69 18.91
CA LYS A 136 25.56 14.27 19.93
C LYS A 136 26.12 12.89 19.67
N LEU A 137 25.40 12.04 18.94
CA LEU A 137 25.83 10.69 18.59
C LEU A 137 26.96 10.76 17.58
N GLN A 138 28.08 10.08 17.83
CA GLN A 138 29.26 10.09 16.96
C GLN A 138 29.28 8.89 15.99
N SER A 139 28.72 7.76 16.42
CA SER A 139 28.58 6.54 15.61
C SER A 139 27.42 6.66 14.63
N GLU A 140 27.64 6.28 13.37
CA GLU A 140 26.59 6.18 12.37
C GLU A 140 25.56 5.12 12.75
N LEU A 141 26.02 3.96 13.25
CA LEU A 141 25.15 2.90 13.73
C LEU A 141 24.23 3.39 14.85
N ASP A 142 24.77 4.13 15.83
CA ASP A 142 23.98 4.64 16.95
C ASP A 142 22.95 5.67 16.48
N ARG A 143 23.29 6.50 15.48
CA ARG A 143 22.34 7.45 14.88
C ARG A 143 21.19 6.72 14.18
N VAL A 144 21.48 5.65 13.45
CA VAL A 144 20.46 4.83 12.78
C VAL A 144 19.56 4.17 13.81
N VAL A 145 20.13 3.55 14.85
CA VAL A 145 19.36 2.89 15.92
C VAL A 145 18.48 3.90 16.67
N ASP A 146 19.00 5.07 17.03
CA ASP A 146 18.24 6.11 17.75
C ASP A 146 17.11 6.68 16.87
N ALA A 147 17.34 6.85 15.57
CA ALA A 147 16.31 7.28 14.62
C ALA A 147 15.20 6.23 14.45
N LEU A 148 15.54 4.95 14.32
CA LEU A 148 14.56 3.86 14.25
C LEU A 148 13.75 3.75 15.55
N ALA A 149 14.40 3.85 16.71
CA ALA A 149 13.69 3.84 18.01
C ALA A 149 12.73 5.04 18.15
N ALA A 150 13.15 6.23 17.71
CA ALA A 150 12.31 7.41 17.70
C ALA A 150 11.13 7.28 16.73
N TRP A 151 11.34 6.65 15.58
CA TRP A 151 10.29 6.36 14.60
C TRP A 151 9.23 5.40 15.15
N GLU A 152 9.65 4.29 15.76
CA GLU A 152 8.73 3.34 16.41
C GLU A 152 7.96 3.99 17.56
N LEU A 153 8.63 4.81 18.38
CA LEU A 153 7.96 5.54 19.46
C LEU A 153 6.91 6.53 18.90
N LEU A 154 7.22 7.22 17.80
CA LEU A 154 6.28 8.14 17.14
C LEU A 154 5.02 7.41 16.70
N GLN A 155 5.16 6.25 16.06
CA GLN A 155 4.03 5.42 15.60
C GLN A 155 3.13 4.96 16.76
N VAL A 156 3.70 4.71 17.94
CA VAL A 156 2.95 4.26 19.13
C VAL A 156 2.28 5.43 19.87
N THR A 157 2.84 6.64 19.80
CA THR A 157 2.43 7.79 20.63
C THR A 157 1.50 8.79 19.94
N GLN A 158 1.29 8.66 18.63
CA GLN A 158 0.31 9.48 17.91
C GLN A 158 -1.02 8.71 17.77
N PRO A 159 -2.13 9.20 18.37
CA PRO A 159 -3.45 8.56 18.28
C PRO A 159 -4.15 8.79 16.95
N GLU A 160 -3.75 9.83 16.20
CA GLU A 160 -4.17 10.03 14.81
C GLU A 160 -3.19 9.37 13.86
N ASP A 161 -3.73 8.90 12.73
CA ASP A 161 -3.00 8.19 11.71
C ASP A 161 -1.63 8.88 11.44
N PRO A 162 -0.49 8.26 11.81
CA PRO A 162 0.84 8.80 11.51
C PRO A 162 1.05 8.94 9.98
N TRP A 163 0.09 8.42 9.21
CA TRP A 163 -0.02 8.50 7.78
C TRP A 163 -0.92 9.64 7.25
N ASN A 164 -1.46 10.57 8.05
CA ASN A 164 -2.21 11.75 7.61
C ASN A 164 -1.68 13.08 8.22
N PRO A 165 -0.95 13.92 7.46
CA PRO A 165 -0.39 15.17 8.00
C PRO A 165 -1.42 16.32 8.16
N GLN A 166 -2.71 16.13 7.84
CA GLN A 166 -3.72 17.20 7.85
C GLN A 166 -4.53 17.33 9.16
N GLY A 167 -4.23 16.54 10.21
CA GLY A 167 -4.99 16.53 11.47
C GLY A 167 -4.75 17.71 12.44
N ARG A 168 -4.25 18.87 11.97
CA ARG A 168 -4.19 20.10 12.78
C ARG A 168 -4.46 21.32 11.92
N GLU A 169 -5.74 21.62 11.71
CA GLU A 169 -6.16 23.01 11.67
C GLU A 169 -6.35 23.47 13.12
N GLU A 170 -5.81 24.65 13.39
CA GLU A 170 -5.60 25.26 14.70
C GLU A 170 -6.94 25.65 15.36
N GLU A 171 -7.07 25.39 16.65
CA GLU A 171 -7.84 26.23 17.58
C GLU A 171 -6.89 26.83 18.64
#